data_AF-H1LE54-F1
#
_entry.id   AF-H1LE54-F1
#
_cell.length_a   1.000
_cell.length_b   1.000
_cell.length_c   1.000
_cell.angle_alpha   90.00
_cell.angle_beta   90.00
_cell.angle_gamma   90.00
#
_symmetry.space_group_name_H-M   'P 1'
#
loop_
_entity.id
_entity.type
_entity.pdbx_description
1 polymer ?
#
loop_
_entity_poly.entity_id
_entity_poly.type
_entity_poly.pdbx_seq_one_letter_code
_entity_poly.pdbx_strand_id
1 'polypeptide(L)'
;MMKKLRLLVLAALVVLGMSLATNPVEAQASSSTTTPKKLRGTWYEYKGDKKFNIIKITAHSFTNNGKTYSPSKKGYQKLQVSKWGTWYSFNKTKSASKDLGQYKTKKKLIDNTYKNVLVKYKGVGSYHIFPTNKYYHNFSYSVLD
;
A
#
# COMPACT_ATOMS: atom_id res chain seq x y z
N MET A 1 -9.70 28.23 -56.82
CA MET A 1 -10.06 28.25 -55.38
C MET A 1 -10.32 26.85 -54.76
N MET A 2 -9.81 25.73 -55.34
CA MET A 2 -10.06 24.37 -54.81
C MET A 2 -8.81 23.58 -54.37
N LYS A 3 -7.59 24.10 -54.58
CA LYS A 3 -6.34 23.42 -54.15
C LYS A 3 -6.00 23.67 -52.67
N LYS A 4 -6.36 24.85 -52.13
CA LYS A 4 -6.12 25.20 -50.72
C LYS A 4 -7.06 24.46 -49.75
N LEU A 5 -8.28 24.12 -50.19
CA LEU A 5 -9.24 23.38 -49.39
C LEU A 5 -8.87 21.89 -49.25
N ARG A 6 -8.29 21.28 -50.30
CA ARG A 6 -7.81 19.88 -50.26
C ARG A 6 -6.60 19.71 -49.33
N LEU A 7 -5.72 20.71 -49.24
CA LEU A 7 -4.56 20.67 -48.34
C LEU A 7 -4.98 20.78 -46.86
N LEU A 8 -6.00 21.59 -46.58
CA LEU A 8 -6.55 21.77 -45.22
C LEU A 8 -7.29 20.53 -44.71
N VAL A 9 -8.02 19.81 -45.59
CA VAL A 9 -8.70 18.55 -45.22
C VAL A 9 -7.69 17.41 -44.98
N LEU A 10 -6.57 17.38 -45.72
CA LEU A 10 -5.52 16.38 -45.50
C LEU A 10 -4.72 16.63 -44.21
N ALA A 11 -4.49 17.90 -43.85
CA ALA A 11 -3.84 18.27 -42.59
C ALA A 11 -4.72 17.99 -41.36
N ALA A 12 -6.05 18.12 -41.47
CA ALA A 12 -6.98 17.81 -40.38
C ALA A 12 -7.04 16.30 -40.05
N LEU A 13 -6.80 15.42 -41.03
CA LEU A 13 -6.80 13.96 -40.83
C LEU A 13 -5.53 13.44 -40.11
N VAL A 14 -4.41 14.15 -40.19
CA VAL A 14 -3.17 13.75 -39.48
C VAL A 14 -3.23 14.10 -37.99
N VAL A 15 -3.97 15.16 -37.62
CA VAL A 15 -4.11 15.59 -36.21
C VAL A 15 -5.13 14.72 -35.44
N LEU A 16 -6.10 14.12 -36.12
CA LEU A 16 -7.08 13.20 -35.50
C LEU A 16 -6.62 11.73 -35.42
N GLY A 17 -5.52 11.36 -36.08
CA GLY A 17 -5.04 9.96 -36.12
C GLY A 17 -4.15 9.51 -34.96
N MET A 18 -3.72 10.43 -34.08
CA MET A 18 -2.82 10.15 -32.95
C MET A 18 -3.49 10.29 -31.58
N SER A 19 -4.81 10.09 -31.50
CA SER A 19 -5.43 9.69 -30.23
C SER A 19 -5.67 8.19 -30.23
N LEU A 20 -4.62 7.41 -30.54
CA LEU A 20 -4.61 6.00 -30.17
C LEU A 20 -4.57 5.99 -28.64
N ALA A 21 -5.72 5.66 -28.07
CA ALA A 21 -5.93 5.41 -26.67
C ALA A 21 -4.71 4.70 -26.07
N THR A 22 -3.88 5.46 -25.37
CA THR A 22 -3.07 4.90 -24.29
C THR A 22 -4.07 4.54 -23.21
N ASN A 23 -4.82 3.46 -23.42
CA ASN A 23 -5.42 2.74 -22.31
C ASN A 23 -4.23 2.43 -21.42
N PRO A 24 -4.14 3.01 -20.19
CA PRO A 24 -3.14 2.52 -19.27
C PRO A 24 -3.46 1.04 -19.14
N VAL A 25 -2.59 0.19 -19.68
CA VAL A 25 -2.62 -1.23 -19.35
C VAL A 25 -2.51 -1.21 -17.84
N GLU A 26 -3.63 -1.44 -17.14
CA GLU A 26 -3.65 -1.64 -15.72
C GLU A 26 -2.77 -2.86 -15.51
N ALA A 27 -1.48 -2.63 -15.26
CA ALA A 27 -0.55 -3.67 -14.95
C ALA A 27 -1.14 -4.36 -13.72
N GLN A 28 -1.75 -5.53 -13.95
CA GLN A 28 -2.22 -6.39 -12.88
C GLN A 28 -0.98 -6.78 -12.10
N ALA A 29 -0.68 -6.01 -11.06
CA ALA A 29 0.41 -6.30 -10.16
C ALA A 29 0.19 -7.71 -9.65
N SER A 30 1.04 -8.65 -10.07
CA SER A 30 0.94 -10.06 -9.74
C SER A 30 0.85 -10.19 -8.22
N SER A 31 -0.33 -10.57 -7.71
CA SER A 31 -0.52 -10.70 -6.26
C SER A 31 0.20 -11.96 -5.79
N SER A 32 1.19 -11.79 -4.92
CA SER A 32 1.90 -12.89 -4.27
C SER A 32 1.18 -13.31 -2.99
N THR A 33 1.30 -14.60 -2.64
CA THR A 33 0.88 -15.16 -1.36
C THR A 33 2.02 -15.18 -0.33
N THR A 34 3.21 -14.73 -0.73
CA THR A 34 4.41 -14.67 0.11
C THR A 34 4.71 -13.24 0.51
N THR A 35 4.81 -12.98 1.81
CA THR A 35 5.12 -11.65 2.33
C THR A 35 6.61 -11.32 2.16
N PRO A 36 6.99 -10.05 1.93
CA PRO A 36 8.38 -9.65 1.79
C PRO A 36 9.16 -9.84 3.09
N LYS A 37 10.37 -10.43 3.00
CA LYS A 37 11.24 -10.67 4.17
C LYS A 37 11.39 -9.44 5.07
N LYS A 38 11.58 -8.26 4.47
CA LYS A 38 11.78 -6.98 5.19
C LYS A 38 10.59 -6.49 6.02
N LEU A 39 9.37 -7.01 5.80
CA LEU A 39 8.17 -6.65 6.56
C LEU A 39 7.85 -7.66 7.67
N ARG A 40 8.50 -8.83 7.65
CA ARG A 40 8.24 -9.91 8.61
C ARG A 40 8.68 -9.49 10.01
N GLY A 41 7.95 -9.96 11.01
CA GLY A 41 8.16 -9.61 12.41
C GLY A 41 6.85 -9.37 13.15
N THR A 42 6.98 -9.01 14.43
CA THR A 42 5.86 -8.54 15.26
C THR A 42 6.07 -7.06 15.54
N TRP A 43 5.01 -6.29 15.39
CA TRP A 43 5.04 -4.84 15.37
C TRP A 43 3.95 -4.28 16.28
N TYR A 44 4.28 -3.26 17.05
CA TYR A 44 3.44 -2.73 18.12
C TYR A 44 3.19 -1.24 17.94
N GLU A 45 1.93 -0.81 17.94
CA GLU A 45 1.55 0.61 18.02
C GLU A 45 0.79 0.84 19.33
N TYR A 46 1.24 1.78 20.14
CA TYR A 46 0.56 2.14 21.37
C TYR A 46 -0.73 2.92 21.10
N LYS A 47 -1.82 2.53 21.76
CA LYS A 47 -3.14 3.14 21.58
C LYS A 47 -3.67 3.87 22.82
N GLY A 48 -2.82 4.09 23.83
CA GLY A 48 -3.26 4.57 25.15
C GLY A 48 -3.67 3.41 26.05
N ASP A 49 -3.91 3.71 27.33
CA ASP A 49 -4.48 2.78 28.32
C ASP A 49 -3.80 1.41 28.40
N LYS A 50 -2.47 1.36 28.26
CA LYS A 50 -1.69 0.10 28.24
C LYS A 50 -2.09 -0.87 27.11
N LYS A 51 -2.82 -0.39 26.09
CA LYS A 51 -3.28 -1.17 24.93
C LYS A 51 -2.37 -0.95 23.72
N PHE A 52 -2.26 -1.99 22.91
CA PHE A 52 -1.45 -2.00 21.70
C PHE A 52 -2.24 -2.56 20.53
N ASN A 53 -2.11 -1.91 19.37
CA ASN A 53 -2.33 -2.59 18.10
C ASN A 53 -1.13 -3.46 17.79
N ILE A 54 -1.37 -4.71 17.39
CA ILE A 54 -0.34 -5.70 17.13
C ILE A 54 -0.50 -6.22 15.70
N ILE A 55 0.58 -6.09 14.93
CA ILE A 55 0.69 -6.67 13.60
C ILE A 55 1.78 -7.74 13.62
N LYS A 56 1.46 -8.96 13.20
CA LYS A 56 2.43 -10.04 13.00
C LYS A 56 2.45 -10.46 11.54
N ILE A 57 3.62 -10.43 10.92
CA ILE A 57 3.81 -10.79 9.51
C ILE A 57 4.81 -11.95 9.45
N THR A 58 4.39 -13.06 8.87
CA THR A 58 5.25 -14.23 8.57
C THR A 58 5.30 -14.44 7.06
N ALA A 59 6.07 -15.42 6.58
CA ALA A 59 6.17 -15.70 5.15
C ALA A 59 4.82 -15.86 4.44
N HIS A 60 3.84 -16.48 5.10
CA HIS A 60 2.53 -16.78 4.53
C HIS A 60 1.37 -16.38 5.45
N SER A 61 1.59 -15.42 6.35
CA SER A 61 0.51 -14.87 7.16
C SER A 61 0.68 -13.38 7.46
N PHE A 62 -0.46 -12.72 7.59
CA PHE A 62 -0.58 -11.39 8.17
C PHE A 62 -1.62 -11.49 9.28
N THR A 63 -1.31 -11.06 10.49
CA THR A 63 -2.23 -11.05 11.63
C THR A 63 -2.32 -9.64 12.17
N ASN A 64 -3.54 -9.14 12.36
CA ASN A 64 -3.82 -7.82 12.95
C ASN A 64 -4.78 -8.00 14.13
N ASN A 65 -4.33 -7.68 15.34
CA ASN A 65 -5.09 -7.83 16.60
C ASN A 65 -5.77 -9.22 16.71
N GLY A 66 -5.02 -10.28 16.41
CA GLY A 66 -5.50 -11.67 16.46
C GLY A 66 -6.19 -12.16 15.17
N LYS A 67 -6.71 -11.26 14.32
CA LYS A 67 -7.33 -11.64 13.05
C LYS A 67 -6.27 -11.99 12.01
N THR A 68 -6.27 -13.25 11.56
CA THR A 68 -5.23 -13.81 10.68
C THR A 68 -5.72 -13.97 9.24
N TYR A 69 -4.84 -13.61 8.30
CA TYR A 69 -4.98 -13.70 6.87
C TYR A 69 -3.88 -14.63 6.34
N SER A 70 -4.25 -15.63 5.54
CA SER A 70 -3.29 -16.58 4.96
C SER A 70 -3.76 -17.07 3.58
N PRO A 71 -2.88 -17.65 2.76
CA PRO A 71 -3.24 -18.14 1.43
C PRO A 71 -4.31 -19.24 1.42
N SER A 72 -4.39 -20.02 2.52
CA SER A 72 -5.37 -21.10 2.70
C SER A 72 -6.76 -20.62 3.10
N LYS A 73 -6.92 -19.36 3.54
CA LYS A 73 -8.23 -18.78 3.85
C LYS A 73 -8.98 -18.43 2.57
N LYS A 74 -10.30 -18.29 2.68
CA LYS A 74 -11.20 -17.92 1.57
C LYS A 74 -11.67 -16.47 1.70
N GLY A 75 -12.19 -15.92 0.59
CA GLY A 75 -12.74 -14.57 0.53
C GLY A 75 -11.74 -13.51 0.99
N TYR A 76 -12.22 -12.52 1.74
CA TYR A 76 -11.42 -11.37 2.17
C TYR A 76 -10.29 -11.72 3.16
N GLN A 77 -10.31 -12.92 3.76
CA GLN A 77 -9.24 -13.42 4.63
C GLN A 77 -8.10 -14.09 3.84
N LYS A 78 -8.30 -14.37 2.54
CA LYS A 78 -7.24 -14.90 1.69
C LYS A 78 -6.14 -13.86 1.54
N LEU A 79 -4.92 -14.20 1.95
CA LEU A 79 -3.78 -13.28 1.90
C LEU A 79 -3.36 -13.03 0.44
N GLN A 80 -3.30 -11.75 0.07
CA GLN A 80 -2.78 -11.26 -1.19
C GLN A 80 -1.85 -10.08 -0.92
N VAL A 81 -0.68 -10.09 -1.56
CA VAL A 81 0.33 -9.06 -1.42
C VAL A 81 0.71 -8.53 -2.79
N SER A 82 0.67 -7.22 -2.98
CA SER A 82 1.17 -6.57 -4.19
C SER A 82 2.17 -5.47 -3.84
N LYS A 83 3.13 -5.23 -4.72
CA LYS A 83 4.16 -4.19 -4.54
C LYS A 83 3.79 -2.96 -5.36
N TRP A 84 3.95 -1.78 -4.78
CA TRP A 84 3.81 -0.49 -5.48
C TRP A 84 4.93 0.45 -5.01
N GLY A 85 5.92 0.69 -5.88
CA GLY A 85 7.15 1.38 -5.52
C GLY A 85 7.86 0.71 -4.33
N THR A 86 8.08 1.46 -3.24
CA THR A 86 8.69 0.94 -2.00
C THR A 86 7.69 0.27 -1.05
N TRP A 87 6.39 0.40 -1.32
CA TRP A 87 5.29 -0.05 -0.48
C TRP A 87 4.76 -1.41 -0.91
N TYR A 88 4.11 -2.11 0.03
CA TYR A 88 3.43 -3.37 -0.20
C TYR A 88 2.01 -3.26 0.30
N SER A 89 1.05 -3.50 -0.58
CA SER A 89 -0.37 -3.53 -0.23
C SER A 89 -0.75 -4.94 0.18
N PHE A 90 -1.52 -5.05 1.26
CA PHE A 90 -2.06 -6.32 1.74
C PHE A 90 -3.58 -6.32 1.55
N ASN A 91 -4.10 -7.33 0.85
CA ASN A 91 -5.52 -7.50 0.54
C ASN A 91 -6.19 -6.23 -0.01
N LYS A 92 -5.49 -5.51 -0.90
CA LYS A 92 -5.99 -4.28 -1.53
C LYS A 92 -7.33 -4.55 -2.21
N THR A 93 -8.35 -3.78 -1.86
CA THR A 93 -9.70 -3.91 -2.41
C THR A 93 -10.44 -2.58 -2.29
N LYS A 94 -11.51 -2.39 -3.06
CA LYS A 94 -12.35 -1.18 -3.01
C LYS A 94 -13.04 -1.00 -1.66
N SER A 95 -13.16 -2.06 -0.86
CA SER A 95 -13.78 -2.02 0.47
C SER A 95 -12.76 -1.66 1.55
N ALA A 96 -12.85 -0.45 2.11
CA ALA A 96 -11.94 0.04 3.14
C ALA A 96 -11.87 -0.84 4.41
N SER A 97 -12.94 -1.57 4.74
CA SER A 97 -12.99 -2.50 5.88
C SER A 97 -12.25 -3.82 5.60
N LYS A 98 -12.06 -4.17 4.33
CA LYS A 98 -11.36 -5.39 3.88
C LYS A 98 -9.91 -5.11 3.48
N ASP A 99 -9.57 -3.85 3.17
CA ASP A 99 -8.21 -3.41 2.87
C ASP A 99 -7.36 -3.32 4.15
N LEU A 100 -6.24 -4.06 4.17
CA LEU A 100 -5.32 -4.08 5.32
C LEU A 100 -4.36 -2.90 5.34
N GLY A 101 -4.23 -2.17 4.23
CA GLY A 101 -3.39 -1.00 4.08
C GLY A 101 -2.08 -1.29 3.33
N GLN A 102 -1.26 -0.24 3.23
CA GLN A 102 0.02 -0.28 2.57
C GLN A 102 1.15 -0.18 3.59
N TYR A 103 2.18 -0.99 3.41
CA TYR A 103 3.24 -1.16 4.39
C TYR A 103 4.63 -1.00 3.79
N LYS A 104 5.52 -0.37 4.56
CA LYS A 104 6.96 -0.41 4.32
C LYS A 104 7.70 -0.43 5.65
N THR A 105 8.97 -0.82 5.65
CA THR A 105 9.85 -0.63 6.80
C THR A 105 10.76 0.57 6.57
N LYS A 106 11.09 1.28 7.66
CA LYS A 106 12.08 2.36 7.68
C LYS A 106 12.79 2.41 9.03
N LYS A 107 13.90 3.15 9.09
CA LYS A 107 14.50 3.56 10.37
C LYS A 107 13.78 4.80 10.90
N LYS A 108 13.52 4.85 12.21
CA LYS A 108 13.00 6.02 12.93
C LYS A 108 13.78 6.17 14.23
N LEU A 109 14.10 7.40 14.61
CA LEU A 109 14.69 7.69 15.91
C LEU A 109 13.60 7.48 16.99
N ILE A 110 13.86 6.57 17.92
CA ILE A 110 13.01 6.27 19.08
C ILE A 110 13.96 6.13 20.28
N ASP A 111 13.72 6.91 21.33
CA ASP A 111 14.55 6.96 22.54
C ASP A 111 16.05 7.04 22.21
N ASN A 112 16.41 8.06 21.42
CA ASN A 112 17.79 8.37 20.98
C ASN A 112 18.49 7.27 20.17
N THR A 113 17.77 6.23 19.71
CA THR A 113 18.34 5.18 18.85
C THR A 113 17.51 4.97 17.58
N TYR A 114 18.16 4.74 16.44
CA TYR A 114 17.46 4.38 15.21
C TYR A 114 16.92 2.95 15.29
N LYS A 115 15.60 2.81 15.45
CA LYS A 115 14.90 1.52 15.44
C LYS A 115 14.29 1.27 14.06
N ASN A 116 14.20 -0.01 13.68
CA ASN A 116 13.41 -0.40 12.52
C ASN A 116 11.93 -0.35 12.89
N VAL A 117 11.11 0.26 12.05
CA VAL A 117 9.66 0.40 12.27
C VAL A 117 8.91 -0.04 11.02
N LEU A 118 7.76 -0.65 11.22
CA LEU A 118 6.76 -0.86 10.19
C LEU A 118 5.91 0.40 10.11
N VAL A 119 5.86 1.00 8.92
CA VAL A 119 4.99 2.12 8.61
C VAL A 119 3.79 1.58 7.86
N LYS A 120 2.60 1.91 8.36
CA LYS A 120 1.34 1.66 7.67
C LYS A 120 0.75 2.98 7.18
N TYR A 121 0.41 3.01 5.91
CA TYR A 121 -0.38 4.07 5.30
C TYR A 121 -1.78 3.51 5.00
N LYS A 122 -2.82 4.21 5.46
CA LYS A 122 -4.21 3.88 5.18
C LYS A 122 -5.05 5.17 5.24
N GLY A 123 -5.60 5.60 4.11
CA GLY A 123 -6.43 6.81 4.03
C GLY A 123 -5.64 8.08 3.70
N VAL A 124 -6.24 9.24 3.93
CA VAL A 124 -5.68 10.55 3.59
C VAL A 124 -4.70 11.00 4.68
N GLY A 125 -3.41 11.14 4.35
CA GLY A 125 -2.41 11.82 5.19
C GLY A 125 -1.92 11.13 6.48
N SER A 126 -2.59 10.08 6.98
CA SER A 126 -2.20 9.44 8.26
C SER A 126 -1.22 8.27 8.10
N TYR A 127 -0.17 8.29 8.92
CA TYR A 127 0.88 7.28 9.00
C TYR A 127 0.95 6.65 10.38
N HIS A 128 0.69 5.36 10.44
CA HIS A 128 0.80 4.59 11.67
C HIS A 128 2.20 3.96 11.79
N ILE A 129 2.82 4.09 12.95
CA ILE A 129 4.20 3.66 13.21
C ILE A 129 4.22 2.54 14.24
N PHE A 130 4.73 1.39 13.82
CA PHE A 130 4.82 0.20 14.66
C PHE A 130 6.29 -0.21 14.84
N PRO A 131 6.95 0.14 15.95
CA PRO A 131 8.24 -0.46 16.34
C PRO A 131 8.15 -1.97 16.62
N THR A 132 9.30 -2.64 16.63
CA THR A 132 9.43 -4.07 17.00
C THR A 132 9.28 -4.33 18.49
N ASN A 133 9.51 -3.33 19.34
CA ASN A 133 9.39 -3.43 20.79
C ASN A 133 8.16 -2.66 21.25
N LYS A 134 7.64 -3.01 22.43
CA LYS A 134 6.56 -2.23 23.05
C LYS A 134 7.13 -0.95 23.64
N TYR A 135 6.54 0.17 23.24
CA TYR A 135 6.78 1.50 23.80
C TYR A 135 5.44 2.08 24.22
N TYR A 136 5.32 2.62 25.43
CA TYR A 136 4.09 3.24 25.91
C TYR A 136 3.94 4.69 25.39
N HIS A 137 4.24 4.89 24.12
CA HIS A 137 4.15 6.17 23.42
C HIS A 137 3.72 5.94 21.97
N ASN A 138 2.84 6.80 21.45
CA ASN A 138 2.33 6.69 20.09
C ASN A 138 3.19 7.54 19.13
N PHE A 139 3.91 6.87 18.22
CA PHE A 139 4.78 7.52 17.23
C PHE A 139 4.10 7.84 15.89
N SER A 140 2.81 7.53 15.75
CA SER A 140 1.98 7.75 14.57
C SER A 140 1.67 9.25 14.39
N TYR A 141 1.48 9.69 13.15
CA TYR A 141 1.30 11.11 12.80
C TYR A 141 0.41 11.28 11.57
N SER A 142 -0.21 12.45 11.42
CA SER A 142 -0.92 12.90 10.22
C SER A 142 -0.13 14.05 9.57
N VAL A 143 -0.20 14.15 8.25
CA VAL A 143 0.45 15.23 7.47
C VAL A 143 -0.58 16.22 6.93
N LEU A 144 -1.85 15.86 6.97
CA LEU A 144 -2.98 16.68 6.57
C LEU A 144 -3.86 16.79 7.81
N ASP A 145 -3.84 17.97 8.44
CA ASP A 145 -4.81 18.40 9.45
C ASP A 145 -5.77 19.39 8.79
#